data_AF-K1XUG4-F1
#
_entry.id   AF-K1XUG4-F1
#
_cell.length_a   1.000
_cell.length_b   1.000
_cell.length_c   1.000
_cell.angle_alpha   90.00
_cell.angle_beta   90.00
_cell.angle_gamma   90.00
#
_symmetry.space_group_name_H-M   'P 1'
#
loop_
_entity.id
_entity.type
_entity.pdbx_description
1 polymer ?
#
loop_
_entity_poly.entity_id
_entity_poly.type
_entity_poly.pdbx_seq_one_letter_code
_entity_poly.pdbx_strand_id
1 'polypeptide(L)'
;PPPLQAVAKPLAGRVGEEILGQAGLLTLIRADLAVSNGCASRNTFVKSLIEEKGESSIADFFDPTSSIGRQTHQLSQEADRQIKILSALFIVSLILAITFFFYFRHTLIARLTRLNRTVLAMVEGENREIEESGCDEISAIAGSINFLSSELHKAKATAEKSAITKSEFLAEDNEINQQITIGFLDSAGLSTTVVQNGAEAVEILEQEQAAAFFEKARVPEGLPEESAANAHGIDMKAGLSRTMGNPSLYFKLLATFVEKYRSYPALMREEFKKLSFDGVRQMVHTLKGVSSNLAMRTLSAKCVQLESSIKRKKMSECNTLLLDIQHETENICDFLRQYLDRYKNTVSNIPTIKKQEYSDSENKNTLLADLADSLTHNSSKAIRQISRLQSHLEQEDRIVFARIAKQIDDLDFEKARTLLIQWQNSFRK
;
A
#
# COMPACT_ATOMS: atom_id res chain seq x y z
N PRO A 1 -140.97 -52.56 -71.35
CA PRO A 1 -140.68 -51.16 -70.97
C PRO A 1 -141.50 -50.73 -69.74
N PRO A 2 -140.90 -50.72 -68.54
CA PRO A 2 -141.37 -49.84 -67.47
C PRO A 2 -141.02 -48.38 -67.83
N PRO A 3 -141.75 -47.38 -67.30
CA PRO A 3 -141.52 -45.98 -67.67
C PRO A 3 -140.11 -45.55 -67.25
N LEU A 4 -139.25 -45.21 -68.23
CA LEU A 4 -137.88 -44.73 -68.05
C LEU A 4 -137.77 -43.53 -67.08
N GLN A 5 -138.85 -42.76 -66.91
CA GLN A 5 -138.93 -41.66 -65.93
C GLN A 5 -138.91 -42.12 -64.46
N ALA A 6 -139.34 -43.35 -64.14
CA ALA A 6 -139.35 -43.86 -62.76
C ALA A 6 -137.97 -44.31 -62.27
N VAL A 7 -137.04 -44.63 -63.18
CA VAL A 7 -135.64 -44.98 -62.88
C VAL A 7 -134.70 -43.78 -63.04
N ALA A 8 -135.00 -42.85 -63.94
CA ALA A 8 -134.15 -41.70 -64.23
C ALA A 8 -134.07 -40.66 -63.10
N LYS A 9 -135.16 -40.43 -62.36
CA LYS A 9 -135.19 -39.43 -61.27
C LYS A 9 -134.24 -39.77 -60.10
N PRO A 10 -134.24 -40.99 -59.53
CA PRO A 10 -133.30 -41.33 -58.47
C PRO A 10 -131.84 -41.44 -58.96
N LEU A 11 -131.60 -41.80 -60.23
CA LEU A 11 -130.26 -41.79 -60.81
C LEU A 11 -129.70 -40.38 -61.01
N ALA A 12 -130.51 -39.44 -61.49
CA ALA A 12 -130.10 -38.04 -61.62
C ALA A 12 -129.80 -37.39 -60.24
N GLY A 13 -130.54 -37.75 -59.20
CA GLY A 13 -130.25 -37.34 -57.83
C GLY A 13 -128.92 -37.86 -57.32
N ARG A 14 -128.63 -39.17 -57.51
CA ARG A 14 -127.34 -39.77 -57.10
C ARG A 14 -126.15 -39.23 -57.89
N VAL A 15 -126.29 -39.02 -59.19
CA VAL A 15 -125.23 -38.43 -60.02
C VAL A 15 -125.00 -36.96 -59.65
N GLY A 16 -126.06 -36.22 -59.34
CA GLY A 16 -125.95 -34.86 -58.81
C GLY A 16 -125.21 -34.81 -57.47
N GLU A 17 -125.48 -35.76 -56.56
CA GLU A 17 -124.80 -35.85 -55.27
C GLU A 17 -123.33 -36.30 -55.39
N GLU A 18 -123.02 -37.24 -56.29
CA GLU A 18 -121.64 -37.67 -56.61
C GLU A 18 -120.81 -36.58 -57.31
N ILE A 19 -121.43 -35.67 -58.07
CA ILE A 19 -120.71 -34.59 -58.77
C ILE A 19 -120.64 -33.31 -57.93
N LEU A 20 -121.75 -32.91 -57.29
CA LEU A 20 -121.94 -31.61 -56.63
C LEU A 20 -122.10 -31.70 -55.11
N GLY A 21 -122.17 -32.90 -54.53
CA GLY A 21 -122.27 -33.08 -53.08
C GLY A 21 -121.03 -32.60 -52.34
N GLN A 22 -121.12 -32.56 -51.00
CA GLN A 22 -120.01 -32.12 -50.15
C GLN A 22 -118.75 -32.98 -50.28
N ALA A 23 -118.89 -34.24 -50.70
CA ALA A 23 -117.79 -35.14 -51.05
C ALA A 23 -117.73 -35.46 -52.57
N GLY A 24 -118.45 -34.70 -53.38
CA GLY A 24 -118.55 -34.93 -54.82
C GLY A 24 -117.30 -34.52 -55.60
N LEU A 25 -117.21 -34.98 -56.85
CA LEU A 25 -116.05 -34.86 -57.72
C LEU A 25 -115.55 -33.41 -57.88
N LEU A 26 -116.45 -32.42 -58.00
CA LEU A 26 -116.05 -31.01 -58.14
C LEU A 26 -115.39 -30.45 -56.88
N THR A 27 -115.87 -30.87 -55.71
CA THR A 27 -115.29 -30.47 -54.42
C THR A 27 -113.90 -31.06 -54.26
N LEU A 28 -113.71 -32.32 -54.69
CA LEU A 28 -112.39 -32.98 -54.72
C LEU A 28 -111.42 -32.32 -55.70
N ILE A 29 -111.85 -32.00 -56.94
CA ILE A 29 -111.01 -31.30 -57.92
C ILE A 29 -110.59 -29.92 -57.41
N ARG A 30 -111.49 -29.19 -56.76
CA ARG A 30 -111.17 -27.87 -56.19
C ARG A 30 -110.20 -27.99 -55.02
N ALA A 31 -110.36 -29.00 -54.18
CA ALA A 31 -109.42 -29.30 -53.10
C ALA A 31 -108.04 -29.69 -53.66
N ASP A 32 -107.98 -30.51 -54.70
CA ASP A 32 -106.73 -30.92 -55.35
C ASP A 32 -106.01 -29.75 -56.04
N LEU A 33 -106.75 -28.88 -56.74
CA LEU A 33 -106.21 -27.63 -57.31
C LEU A 33 -105.69 -26.68 -56.22
N ALA A 34 -106.39 -26.57 -55.09
CA ALA A 34 -105.94 -25.76 -53.97
C ALA A 34 -104.67 -26.32 -53.31
N VAL A 35 -104.58 -27.65 -53.17
CA VAL A 35 -103.37 -28.33 -52.67
C VAL A 35 -102.22 -28.17 -53.67
N SER A 36 -102.45 -28.37 -54.96
CA SER A 36 -101.43 -28.23 -56.02
C SER A 36 -100.91 -26.79 -56.12
N ASN A 37 -101.79 -25.79 -56.11
CA ASN A 37 -101.38 -24.37 -56.08
C ASN A 37 -100.64 -24.02 -54.78
N GLY A 38 -101.09 -24.57 -53.64
CA GLY A 38 -100.41 -24.41 -52.35
C GLY A 38 -99.02 -25.06 -52.33
N CYS A 39 -98.86 -26.22 -52.96
CA CYS A 39 -97.59 -26.92 -53.12
C CYS A 39 -96.65 -26.17 -54.08
N ALA A 40 -97.14 -25.65 -55.20
CA ALA A 40 -96.36 -24.84 -56.13
C ALA A 40 -95.88 -23.55 -55.46
N SER A 41 -96.77 -22.84 -54.76
CA SER A 41 -96.43 -21.63 -54.01
C SER A 41 -95.44 -21.91 -52.87
N ARG A 42 -95.64 -23.00 -52.11
CA ARG A 42 -94.66 -23.46 -51.10
C ARG A 42 -93.33 -23.83 -51.71
N ASN A 43 -93.29 -24.47 -52.88
CA ASN A 43 -92.05 -24.85 -53.53
C ASN A 43 -91.29 -23.60 -54.01
N THR A 44 -91.98 -22.63 -54.60
CA THR A 44 -91.39 -21.33 -54.98
C THR A 44 -90.90 -20.56 -53.75
N PHE A 45 -91.67 -20.55 -52.66
CA PHE A 45 -91.27 -19.92 -51.40
C PHE A 45 -90.07 -20.62 -50.75
N VAL A 46 -90.06 -21.96 -50.72
CA VAL A 46 -88.93 -22.75 -50.21
C VAL A 46 -87.69 -22.51 -51.07
N LYS A 47 -87.84 -22.45 -52.41
CA LYS A 47 -86.73 -22.16 -53.30
C LYS A 47 -86.16 -20.76 -53.09
N SER A 48 -87.03 -19.75 -52.96
CA SER A 48 -86.65 -18.38 -52.61
C SER A 48 -85.95 -18.31 -51.25
N LEU A 49 -86.45 -19.02 -50.24
CA LEU A 49 -85.81 -19.08 -48.92
C LEU A 49 -84.46 -19.78 -48.98
N ILE A 50 -84.30 -20.83 -49.78
CA ILE A 50 -83.02 -21.54 -49.96
C ILE A 50 -82.03 -20.66 -50.69
N GLU A 51 -82.45 -19.92 -51.72
CA GLU A 51 -81.59 -18.96 -52.44
C GLU A 51 -81.18 -17.81 -51.52
N GLU A 52 -82.11 -17.21 -50.76
CA GLU A 52 -81.82 -16.13 -49.80
C GLU A 52 -80.92 -16.60 -48.63
N LYS A 53 -81.22 -17.76 -48.03
CA LYS A 53 -80.35 -18.36 -46.99
C LYS A 53 -79.01 -18.80 -47.54
N GLY A 54 -78.96 -19.24 -48.79
CA GLY A 54 -77.75 -19.64 -49.50
C GLY A 54 -76.85 -18.43 -49.74
N GLU A 55 -77.38 -17.34 -50.29
CA GLU A 55 -76.65 -16.10 -50.50
C GLU A 55 -76.19 -15.46 -49.17
N SER A 56 -77.07 -15.41 -48.16
CA SER A 56 -76.71 -14.94 -46.82
C SER A 56 -75.64 -15.82 -46.16
N SER A 57 -75.73 -17.15 -46.26
CA SER A 57 -74.70 -18.04 -45.69
C SER A 57 -73.36 -17.93 -46.42
N ILE A 58 -73.38 -17.72 -47.73
CA ILE A 58 -72.16 -17.51 -48.52
C ILE A 58 -71.53 -16.16 -48.14
N ALA A 59 -72.32 -15.09 -48.04
CA ALA A 59 -71.84 -13.79 -47.59
C ALA A 59 -71.27 -13.83 -46.15
N ASP A 60 -72.01 -14.45 -45.23
CA ASP A 60 -71.61 -14.63 -43.82
C ASP A 60 -70.37 -15.52 -43.67
N PHE A 61 -70.06 -16.38 -44.65
CA PHE A 61 -68.84 -17.21 -44.63
C PHE A 61 -67.64 -16.50 -45.28
N PHE A 62 -67.84 -15.73 -46.34
CA PHE A 62 -66.75 -15.03 -47.03
C PHE A 62 -66.22 -13.83 -46.24
N ASP A 63 -67.05 -13.16 -45.43
CA ASP A 63 -66.61 -11.98 -44.69
C ASP A 63 -65.63 -12.30 -43.53
N PRO A 64 -65.90 -13.33 -42.69
CA PRO A 64 -64.94 -13.85 -41.72
C PRO A 64 -63.71 -14.44 -42.40
N THR A 65 -63.86 -15.17 -43.51
CA THR A 65 -62.72 -15.81 -44.18
C THR A 65 -61.77 -14.78 -44.79
N SER A 66 -62.31 -13.69 -45.36
CA SER A 66 -61.50 -12.59 -45.91
C SER A 66 -60.87 -11.71 -44.83
N SER A 67 -61.55 -11.54 -43.69
CA SER A 67 -61.00 -10.80 -42.54
C SER A 67 -59.96 -11.62 -41.79
N ILE A 68 -60.13 -12.94 -41.67
CA ILE A 68 -59.10 -13.88 -41.19
C ILE A 68 -57.91 -13.89 -42.15
N GLY A 69 -58.13 -13.90 -43.47
CA GLY A 69 -57.05 -13.77 -44.46
C GLY A 69 -56.28 -12.46 -44.32
N ARG A 70 -56.99 -11.34 -44.10
CA ARG A 70 -56.36 -10.03 -43.87
C ARG A 70 -55.62 -9.95 -42.53
N GLN A 71 -56.21 -10.47 -41.45
CA GLN A 71 -55.59 -10.51 -40.13
C GLN A 71 -54.37 -11.44 -40.11
N THR A 72 -54.45 -12.62 -40.73
CA THR A 72 -53.30 -13.54 -40.85
C THR A 72 -52.18 -12.92 -41.68
N HIS A 73 -52.51 -12.21 -42.76
CA HIS A 73 -51.51 -11.50 -43.55
C HIS A 73 -50.87 -10.34 -42.78
N GLN A 74 -51.64 -9.54 -42.05
CA GLN A 74 -51.13 -8.47 -41.19
C GLN A 74 -50.26 -9.01 -40.05
N LEU A 75 -50.69 -10.08 -39.38
CA LEU A 75 -49.90 -10.76 -38.35
C LEU A 75 -48.61 -11.35 -38.93
N SER A 76 -48.66 -11.91 -40.13
CA SER A 76 -47.46 -12.41 -40.83
C SER A 76 -46.49 -11.29 -41.17
N GLN A 77 -46.99 -10.14 -41.65
CA GLN A 77 -46.15 -8.98 -41.95
C GLN A 77 -45.52 -8.38 -40.70
N GLU A 78 -46.28 -8.28 -39.61
CA GLU A 78 -45.77 -7.80 -38.33
C GLU A 78 -44.74 -8.78 -37.75
N ALA A 79 -45.00 -10.09 -37.84
CA ALA A 79 -44.04 -11.12 -37.46
C ALA A 79 -42.74 -11.01 -38.28
N ASP A 80 -42.83 -10.83 -39.61
CA ASP A 80 -41.64 -10.64 -40.47
C ASP A 80 -40.86 -9.37 -40.10
N ARG A 81 -41.56 -8.28 -39.77
CA ARG A 81 -40.93 -7.04 -39.33
C ARG A 81 -40.21 -7.25 -37.99
N GLN A 82 -40.84 -7.93 -37.04
CA GLN A 82 -40.25 -8.26 -35.75
C GLN A 82 -39.04 -9.18 -35.90
N ILE A 83 -39.11 -10.18 -36.77
CA ILE A 83 -37.98 -11.07 -37.08
C ILE A 83 -36.81 -10.27 -37.65
N LYS A 84 -37.05 -9.32 -38.56
CA LYS A 84 -36.00 -8.44 -39.11
C LYS A 84 -35.35 -7.58 -38.02
N ILE A 85 -36.15 -6.94 -37.17
CA ILE A 85 -35.63 -6.13 -36.05
C ILE A 85 -34.81 -7.00 -35.10
N LEU A 86 -35.33 -8.17 -34.72
CA LEU A 86 -34.65 -9.10 -33.82
C LEU A 86 -33.32 -9.59 -34.43
N SER A 87 -33.31 -9.90 -35.72
CA SER A 87 -32.09 -10.30 -36.44
C SER A 87 -31.05 -9.17 -36.49
N ALA A 88 -31.48 -7.92 -36.70
CA ALA A 88 -30.58 -6.77 -36.70
C ALA A 88 -30.00 -6.51 -35.30
N LEU A 89 -30.82 -6.60 -34.25
CA LEU A 89 -30.36 -6.50 -32.86
C LEU A 89 -29.37 -7.61 -32.51
N PHE A 90 -29.62 -8.83 -32.98
CA PHE A 90 -28.71 -9.96 -32.79
C PHE A 90 -27.35 -9.71 -33.47
N ILE A 91 -27.35 -9.19 -34.71
CA ILE A 91 -26.11 -8.86 -35.43
C ILE A 91 -25.33 -7.76 -34.69
N VAL A 92 -26.00 -6.71 -34.24
CA VAL A 92 -25.34 -5.63 -33.48
C VAL A 92 -24.77 -6.16 -32.16
N SER A 93 -25.54 -6.97 -31.44
CA SER A 93 -25.08 -7.64 -30.22
C SER A 93 -23.85 -8.51 -30.47
N LEU A 94 -23.84 -9.27 -31.57
CA LEU A 94 -22.72 -10.10 -31.97
C LEU A 94 -21.47 -9.26 -32.29
N ILE A 95 -21.61 -8.16 -33.03
CA ILE A 95 -20.50 -7.24 -33.33
C ILE A 95 -19.93 -6.63 -32.05
N LEU A 96 -20.80 -6.18 -31.13
CA LEU A 96 -20.38 -5.64 -29.83
C LEU A 96 -19.66 -6.70 -29.00
N ALA A 97 -20.18 -7.94 -28.96
CA ALA A 97 -19.55 -9.04 -28.26
C ALA A 97 -18.17 -9.37 -28.83
N ILE A 98 -18.03 -9.41 -30.16
CA ILE A 98 -16.75 -9.62 -30.83
C ILE A 98 -15.77 -8.48 -30.52
N THR A 99 -16.22 -7.24 -30.64
CA THR A 99 -15.40 -6.05 -30.36
C THR A 99 -14.94 -6.04 -28.91
N PHE A 100 -15.84 -6.31 -27.97
CA PHE A 100 -15.53 -6.40 -26.55
C PHE A 100 -14.55 -7.55 -26.27
N PHE A 101 -14.74 -8.71 -26.91
CA PHE A 101 -13.83 -9.84 -26.79
C PHE A 101 -12.41 -9.49 -27.27
N PHE A 102 -12.27 -8.85 -28.44
CA PHE A 102 -10.97 -8.42 -28.94
C PHE A 102 -10.33 -7.34 -28.07
N TYR A 103 -11.12 -6.36 -27.61
CA TYR A 103 -10.65 -5.31 -26.70
C TYR A 103 -10.18 -5.91 -25.37
N PHE A 104 -10.98 -6.77 -24.74
CA PHE A 104 -10.64 -7.43 -23.48
C PHE A 104 -9.41 -8.33 -23.65
N ARG A 105 -9.32 -9.06 -24.76
CA ARG A 105 -8.17 -9.93 -25.06
C ARG A 105 -6.89 -9.14 -25.27
N HIS A 106 -6.94 -8.05 -26.03
CA HIS A 106 -5.74 -7.28 -26.34
C HIS A 106 -5.31 -6.38 -25.19
N THR A 107 -6.25 -5.76 -24.48
CA THR A 107 -5.95 -4.76 -23.45
C THR A 107 -5.75 -5.40 -22.08
N LEU A 108 -6.66 -6.27 -21.64
CA LEU A 108 -6.63 -6.84 -20.29
C LEU A 108 -5.85 -8.15 -20.24
N ILE A 109 -6.18 -9.13 -21.07
CA ILE A 109 -5.53 -10.45 -21.02
C ILE A 109 -4.04 -10.33 -21.35
N ALA A 110 -3.66 -9.52 -22.34
CA ALA A 110 -2.24 -9.35 -22.67
C ALA A 110 -1.43 -8.72 -21.52
N ARG A 111 -1.97 -7.67 -20.86
CA ARG A 111 -1.34 -7.03 -19.70
C ARG A 111 -1.25 -7.98 -18.51
N LEU A 112 -2.33 -8.71 -18.21
CA LEU A 112 -2.34 -9.69 -17.13
C LEU A 112 -1.37 -10.85 -17.39
N THR A 113 -1.27 -11.31 -18.64
CA THR A 113 -0.33 -12.37 -19.03
C THR A 113 1.11 -11.89 -18.94
N ARG A 114 1.40 -10.63 -19.31
CA ARG A 114 2.73 -10.02 -19.11
C ARG A 114 3.07 -9.90 -17.63
N LEU A 115 2.17 -9.34 -16.83
CA LEU A 115 2.34 -9.23 -15.38
C LEU A 115 2.61 -10.60 -14.76
N ASN A 116 1.78 -11.60 -15.06
CA ASN A 116 1.94 -12.96 -14.56
C ASN A 116 3.27 -13.59 -15.00
N ARG A 117 3.67 -13.42 -16.28
CA ARG A 117 4.96 -13.92 -16.76
C ARG A 117 6.14 -13.24 -16.05
N THR A 118 6.08 -11.94 -15.81
CA THR A 118 7.12 -11.21 -15.07
C THR A 118 7.17 -11.66 -13.61
N VAL A 119 6.02 -11.86 -12.96
CA VAL A 119 5.95 -12.39 -11.59
C VAL A 119 6.52 -13.81 -11.51
N LEU A 120 6.19 -14.68 -12.46
CA LEU A 120 6.78 -16.02 -12.54
C LEU A 120 8.29 -15.97 -12.75
N ALA A 121 8.78 -15.09 -13.62
CA ALA A 121 10.22 -14.88 -13.82
C ALA A 121 10.93 -14.35 -12.56
N MET A 122 10.26 -13.48 -11.78
CA MET A 122 10.76 -13.03 -10.47
C MET A 122 10.87 -14.18 -9.48
N VAL A 123 9.89 -15.09 -9.43
CA VAL A 123 9.92 -16.29 -8.58
C VAL A 123 11.03 -17.25 -9.01
N GLU A 124 11.32 -17.34 -10.31
CA GLU A 124 12.44 -18.10 -10.86
C GLU A 124 13.82 -17.44 -10.64
N GLY A 125 13.86 -16.22 -10.06
CA GLY A 125 15.07 -15.54 -9.63
C GLY A 125 15.63 -14.50 -10.60
N GLU A 126 14.93 -14.19 -11.69
CA GLU A 126 15.32 -13.08 -12.57
C GLU A 126 14.86 -11.74 -12.00
N ASN A 127 15.81 -10.83 -11.73
CA ASN A 127 15.50 -9.50 -11.22
C ASN A 127 15.03 -8.58 -12.37
N ARG A 128 13.73 -8.60 -12.66
CA ARG A 128 13.09 -7.71 -13.65
C ARG A 128 12.09 -6.80 -12.94
N GLU A 129 12.11 -5.50 -13.19
CA GLU A 129 11.06 -4.60 -12.69
C GLU A 129 9.81 -4.67 -13.58
N ILE A 130 8.62 -4.63 -12.98
CA ILE A 130 7.36 -4.58 -13.74
C ILE A 130 7.14 -3.13 -14.22
N GLU A 131 7.45 -2.87 -15.48
CA GLU A 131 7.12 -1.61 -16.17
C GLU A 131 5.69 -1.63 -16.74
N GLU A 132 4.68 -1.68 -15.86
CA GLU A 132 3.27 -1.52 -16.29
C GLU A 132 2.76 -0.15 -15.83
N SER A 133 2.68 0.80 -16.76
CA SER A 133 2.20 2.16 -16.52
C SER A 133 0.74 2.34 -16.95
N GLY A 134 -0.13 2.71 -16.01
CA GLY A 134 -1.54 2.99 -16.24
C GLY A 134 -2.22 3.54 -14.98
N CYS A 135 -3.46 4.03 -15.11
CA CYS A 135 -4.26 4.57 -14.01
C CYS A 135 -5.34 3.58 -13.52
N ASP A 136 -5.10 2.28 -13.70
CA ASP A 136 -6.05 1.19 -13.39
C ASP A 136 -5.51 0.23 -12.32
N GLU A 137 -6.37 -0.67 -11.85
CA GLU A 137 -6.08 -1.60 -10.76
C GLU A 137 -4.92 -2.55 -11.08
N ILE A 138 -4.73 -2.89 -12.36
CA ILE A 138 -3.59 -3.72 -12.81
C ILE A 138 -2.27 -2.99 -12.52
N SER A 139 -2.23 -1.68 -12.74
CA SER A 139 -1.05 -0.84 -12.46
C SER A 139 -0.81 -0.68 -10.96
N ALA A 140 -1.88 -0.58 -10.16
CA ALA A 140 -1.77 -0.55 -8.70
C ALA A 140 -1.22 -1.87 -8.12
N ILE A 141 -1.66 -3.01 -8.66
CA ILE A 141 -1.13 -4.34 -8.30
C ILE A 141 0.34 -4.46 -8.72
N ALA A 142 0.69 -4.03 -9.94
CA ALA A 142 2.08 -4.02 -10.40
C ALA A 142 3.00 -3.20 -9.49
N GLY A 143 2.57 -2.01 -9.06
CA GLY A 143 3.32 -1.17 -8.12
C GLY A 143 3.49 -1.84 -6.74
N SER A 144 2.45 -2.49 -6.23
CA SER A 144 2.49 -3.21 -4.95
C SER A 144 3.43 -4.42 -5.02
N ILE A 145 3.43 -5.15 -6.14
CA ILE A 145 4.34 -6.28 -6.39
C ILE A 145 5.77 -5.79 -6.53
N ASN A 146 6.03 -4.69 -7.23
CA ASN A 146 7.38 -4.09 -7.32
C ASN A 146 7.89 -3.67 -5.94
N PHE A 147 7.05 -3.06 -5.11
CA PHE A 147 7.40 -2.71 -3.73
C PHE A 147 7.75 -3.97 -2.92
N LEU A 148 6.90 -4.99 -2.98
CA LEU A 148 7.14 -6.25 -2.27
C LEU A 148 8.39 -6.97 -2.79
N SER A 149 8.62 -6.97 -4.09
CA SER A 149 9.82 -7.55 -4.72
C SER A 149 11.08 -6.80 -4.26
N SER A 150 11.06 -5.46 -4.21
CA SER A 150 12.16 -4.66 -3.68
C SER A 150 12.44 -4.96 -2.20
N GLU A 151 11.39 -5.05 -1.38
CA GLU A 151 11.52 -5.40 0.03
C GLU A 151 11.98 -6.85 0.23
N LEU A 152 11.52 -7.80 -0.60
CA LEU A 152 12.00 -9.17 -0.61
C LEU A 152 13.46 -9.26 -1.08
N HIS A 153 13.90 -8.47 -2.06
CA HIS A 153 15.30 -8.40 -2.46
C HIS A 153 16.17 -7.82 -1.36
N LYS A 154 15.70 -6.79 -0.63
CA LYS A 154 16.40 -6.28 0.55
C LYS A 154 16.44 -7.32 1.66
N ALA A 155 15.31 -7.97 1.97
CA ALA A 155 15.21 -9.01 2.98
C ALA A 155 16.09 -10.22 2.63
N LYS A 156 16.07 -10.66 1.37
CA LYS A 156 16.93 -11.72 0.83
C LYS A 156 18.40 -11.30 0.86
N ALA A 157 18.75 -10.07 0.48
CA ALA A 157 20.13 -9.58 0.62
C ALA A 157 20.57 -9.50 2.10
N THR A 158 19.68 -9.12 3.02
CA THR A 158 19.98 -9.17 4.45
C THR A 158 20.07 -10.60 4.97
N ALA A 159 19.26 -11.53 4.45
CA ALA A 159 19.22 -12.92 4.84
C ALA A 159 20.37 -13.72 4.23
N GLU A 160 20.78 -13.45 2.99
CA GLU A 160 22.00 -13.95 2.34
C GLU A 160 23.22 -13.36 3.02
N LYS A 161 23.23 -12.06 3.32
CA LYS A 161 24.29 -11.49 4.15
C LYS A 161 24.33 -12.20 5.50
N SER A 162 23.19 -12.45 6.15
CA SER A 162 23.11 -13.16 7.43
C SER A 162 23.47 -14.63 7.29
N ALA A 163 23.14 -15.30 6.19
CA ALA A 163 23.39 -16.72 5.94
C ALA A 163 24.83 -16.96 5.51
N ILE A 164 25.46 -16.06 4.75
CA ILE A 164 26.90 -16.05 4.48
C ILE A 164 27.64 -15.77 5.79
N THR A 165 27.19 -14.79 6.58
CA THR A 165 27.69 -14.53 7.94
C THR A 165 27.53 -15.76 8.87
N LYS A 166 26.51 -16.59 8.66
CA LYS A 166 26.22 -17.81 9.45
C LYS A 166 26.78 -19.10 8.85
N SER A 167 27.18 -19.08 7.57
CA SER A 167 27.77 -20.20 6.82
C SER A 167 29.29 -20.17 6.90
N GLU A 168 29.88 -19.00 7.13
CA GLU A 168 31.31 -18.90 7.42
C GLU A 168 31.62 -19.41 8.83
N PHE A 169 30.63 -19.33 9.73
CA PHE A 169 30.77 -19.68 11.14
C PHE A 169 29.58 -20.47 11.68
N LEU A 170 29.78 -21.77 11.85
CA LEU A 170 28.80 -22.63 12.51
C LEU A 170 29.00 -22.56 14.03
N ALA A 171 28.17 -21.75 14.70
CA ALA A 171 28.04 -21.73 16.16
C ALA A 171 26.85 -22.61 16.58
N GLU A 172 27.14 -23.86 16.92
CA GLU A 172 26.16 -24.84 17.43
C GLU A 172 26.74 -25.47 18.70
N ASP A 173 25.99 -25.51 19.80
CA ASP A 173 26.54 -25.89 21.12
C ASP A 173 26.64 -27.42 21.32
N ASN A 174 26.13 -28.20 20.36
CA ASN A 174 26.04 -29.66 20.40
C ASN A 174 26.87 -30.31 19.28
N GLU A 175 27.89 -31.07 19.67
CA GLU A 175 28.86 -31.72 18.77
C GLU A 175 28.20 -32.59 17.67
N ILE A 176 27.06 -33.23 17.97
CA ILE A 176 26.35 -34.07 16.98
C ILE A 176 25.71 -33.20 15.90
N ASN A 177 25.13 -32.06 16.27
CA ASN A 177 24.51 -31.14 15.33
C ASN A 177 25.54 -30.35 14.51
N GLN A 178 26.71 -30.07 15.09
CA GLN A 178 27.86 -29.53 14.36
C GLN A 178 28.27 -30.47 13.21
N GLN A 179 28.47 -31.76 13.49
CA GLN A 179 28.90 -32.73 12.48
C GLN A 179 27.90 -32.93 11.35
N ILE A 180 26.60 -32.98 11.66
CA ILE A 180 25.55 -33.11 10.64
C ILE A 180 25.50 -31.87 9.74
N THR A 181 25.61 -30.68 10.34
CA THR A 181 25.49 -29.42 9.60
C THR A 181 26.72 -29.15 8.73
N ILE A 182 27.93 -29.49 9.22
CA ILE A 182 29.15 -29.46 8.41
C ILE A 182 29.01 -30.42 7.21
N GLY A 183 28.50 -31.64 7.42
CA GLY A 183 28.29 -32.59 6.34
C GLY A 183 27.31 -32.09 5.26
N PHE A 184 26.25 -31.38 5.66
CA PHE A 184 25.32 -30.75 4.71
C PHE A 184 25.96 -29.57 3.95
N LEU A 185 26.73 -28.73 4.64
CA LEU A 185 27.35 -27.54 4.03
C LEU A 185 28.52 -27.89 3.10
N ASP A 186 29.30 -28.92 3.43
CA ASP A 186 30.38 -29.43 2.57
C ASP A 186 29.82 -30.08 1.30
N SER A 187 28.68 -30.80 1.41
CA SER A 187 27.97 -31.34 0.24
C SER A 187 27.42 -30.27 -0.70
N ALA A 188 27.27 -29.02 -0.22
CA ALA A 188 26.88 -27.86 -1.00
C ALA A 188 28.09 -27.04 -1.53
N GLY A 189 29.33 -27.49 -1.28
CA GLY A 189 30.56 -26.87 -1.77
C GLY A 189 30.99 -25.61 -1.00
N LEU A 190 30.51 -25.41 0.22
CA LEU A 190 30.82 -24.25 1.05
C LEU A 190 31.85 -24.63 2.12
N SER A 191 32.92 -23.84 2.23
CA SER A 191 33.96 -24.03 3.26
C SER A 191 33.52 -23.39 4.57
N THR A 192 33.31 -24.18 5.61
CA THR A 192 32.78 -23.73 6.91
C THR A 192 33.84 -23.75 8.00
N THR A 193 33.96 -22.68 8.78
CA THR A 193 34.81 -22.62 9.98
C THR A 193 33.93 -22.85 11.23
N VAL A 194 34.32 -23.79 12.09
CA VAL A 194 33.55 -24.11 13.32
C VAL A 194 34.02 -23.20 14.44
N VAL A 195 33.08 -22.51 15.09
CA VAL A 195 33.35 -21.63 16.23
C VAL A 195 32.42 -21.98 17.39
N GLN A 196 32.87 -21.76 18.63
CA GLN A 196 32.18 -22.29 19.80
C GLN A 196 30.95 -21.47 20.21
N ASN A 197 30.84 -20.21 19.76
CA ASN A 197 29.69 -19.36 20.07
C ASN A 197 29.61 -18.14 19.13
N GLY A 198 28.47 -17.44 19.18
CA GLY A 198 28.22 -16.27 18.33
C GLY A 198 29.12 -15.05 18.60
N ALA A 199 29.85 -14.98 19.73
CA ALA A 199 30.77 -13.88 20.02
C ALA A 199 32.12 -14.07 19.31
N GLU A 200 32.62 -15.30 19.27
CA GLU A 200 33.83 -15.68 18.53
C GLU A 200 33.61 -15.52 17.01
N ALA A 201 32.42 -15.87 16.51
CA ALA A 201 32.03 -15.62 15.12
C ALA A 201 32.13 -14.13 14.75
N VAL A 202 31.62 -13.26 15.63
CA VAL A 202 31.63 -11.80 15.42
C VAL A 202 33.05 -11.22 15.48
N GLU A 203 33.92 -11.75 16.33
CA GLU A 203 35.32 -11.29 16.43
C GLU A 203 36.13 -11.57 15.16
N ILE A 204 35.94 -12.74 14.54
CA ILE A 204 36.62 -13.09 13.28
C ILE A 204 36.05 -12.30 12.10
N LEU A 205 34.72 -12.13 12.04
CA LEU A 205 34.04 -11.32 11.02
C LEU A 205 34.38 -9.82 11.11
N GLU A 206 34.61 -9.30 12.32
CA GLU A 206 35.08 -7.92 12.53
C GLU A 206 36.51 -7.71 12.01
N GLN A 207 37.37 -8.74 12.05
CA GLN A 207 38.70 -8.70 11.46
C GLN A 207 38.68 -8.73 9.93
N GLU A 208 37.77 -9.51 9.31
CA GLU A 208 37.68 -9.63 7.85
C GLU A 208 36.89 -8.49 7.17
N GLN A 209 35.81 -7.99 7.78
CA GLN A 209 35.11 -6.78 7.29
C GLN A 209 35.94 -5.51 7.49
N ALA A 210 36.84 -5.50 8.49
CA ALA A 210 37.89 -4.50 8.58
C ALA A 210 38.94 -4.64 7.48
N ALA A 211 39.15 -5.80 6.84
CA ALA A 211 40.08 -5.88 5.70
C ALA A 211 39.45 -5.30 4.41
N ALA A 212 38.19 -5.63 4.11
CA ALA A 212 37.54 -5.25 2.84
C ALA A 212 37.09 -3.77 2.77
N PHE A 213 36.76 -3.14 3.90
CA PHE A 213 36.42 -1.71 3.95
C PHE A 213 37.65 -0.81 3.73
N PHE A 214 38.84 -1.32 4.06
CA PHE A 214 40.10 -0.58 3.92
C PHE A 214 40.66 -0.60 2.49
N GLU A 215 40.16 -1.46 1.60
CA GLU A 215 40.68 -1.59 0.23
C GLU A 215 40.12 -0.53 -0.74
N LYS A 216 38.92 0.04 -0.48
CA LYS A 216 38.22 0.94 -1.43
C LYS A 216 38.18 2.41 -1.05
N ALA A 217 38.56 2.76 0.17
CA ALA A 217 38.92 4.10 0.55
C ALA A 217 40.40 4.06 0.90
N ARG A 218 41.27 4.47 -0.03
CA ARG A 218 42.69 4.62 0.27
C ARG A 218 42.87 5.78 1.26
N VAL A 219 42.61 5.50 2.53
CA VAL A 219 43.35 6.05 3.64
C VAL A 219 44.69 5.30 3.60
N PRO A 220 45.84 5.98 3.55
CA PRO A 220 47.13 5.31 3.43
C PRO A 220 47.30 4.28 4.56
N GLU A 221 47.76 3.08 4.16
CA GLU A 221 48.04 1.93 5.02
C GLU A 221 48.76 2.34 6.31
N GLY A 222 48.14 1.95 7.43
CA GLY A 222 48.59 2.24 8.79
C GLY A 222 48.16 3.62 9.26
N LEU A 223 46.97 3.76 9.88
CA LEU A 223 46.58 5.01 10.55
C LEU A 223 47.34 5.16 11.87
N PRO A 224 48.30 6.09 11.99
CA PRO A 224 48.92 6.43 13.28
C PRO A 224 47.93 7.17 14.19
N GLU A 225 46.76 7.55 13.68
CA GLU A 225 45.84 8.50 14.30
C GLU A 225 44.79 7.87 15.22
N GLU A 226 44.35 6.63 14.98
CA GLU A 226 43.45 5.94 15.92
C GLU A 226 44.21 5.54 17.19
N SER A 227 45.44 5.03 17.03
CA SER A 227 46.34 4.78 18.16
C SER A 227 46.70 6.09 18.89
N ALA A 228 46.99 7.17 18.16
CA ALA A 228 47.25 8.47 18.78
C ALA A 228 46.02 9.05 19.49
N ALA A 229 44.81 8.91 18.93
CA ALA A 229 43.58 9.36 19.57
C ALA A 229 43.28 8.56 20.85
N ASN A 230 43.43 7.23 20.80
CA ASN A 230 43.30 6.36 21.96
C ASN A 230 44.35 6.68 23.04
N ALA A 231 45.56 7.05 22.66
CA ALA A 231 46.60 7.52 23.60
C ALA A 231 46.19 8.81 24.34
N HIS A 232 45.37 9.66 23.72
CA HIS A 232 44.76 10.84 24.35
C HIS A 232 43.39 10.53 24.98
N GLY A 233 43.02 9.25 25.13
CA GLY A 233 41.78 8.83 25.76
C GLY A 233 40.51 9.01 24.92
N ILE A 234 40.65 9.20 23.60
CA ILE A 234 39.53 9.44 22.67
C ILE A 234 39.27 8.18 21.86
N ASP A 235 38.12 7.56 22.09
CA ASP A 235 37.65 6.43 21.29
C ASP A 235 36.85 6.93 20.08
N MET A 236 37.57 7.10 18.96
CA MET A 236 37.00 7.64 17.72
C MET A 236 35.90 6.73 17.14
N LYS A 237 36.00 5.39 17.30
CA LYS A 237 34.99 4.44 16.82
C LYS A 237 33.67 4.58 17.59
N ALA A 238 33.75 4.66 18.93
CA ALA A 238 32.57 4.89 19.75
C ALA A 238 31.97 6.29 19.52
N GLY A 239 32.81 7.31 19.33
CA GLY A 239 32.37 8.66 19.01
C GLY A 239 31.61 8.73 17.68
N LEU A 240 32.14 8.09 16.64
CA LEU A 240 31.49 8.01 15.33
C LEU A 240 30.17 7.24 15.38
N SER A 241 30.12 6.12 16.12
CA SER A 241 28.91 5.34 16.34
C SER A 241 27.79 6.15 16.99
N ARG A 242 28.12 7.03 17.94
CA ARG A 242 27.14 7.93 18.58
C ARG A 242 26.53 8.94 17.63
N THR A 243 27.23 9.29 16.55
CA THR A 243 26.71 10.13 15.47
C THR A 243 25.97 9.35 14.38
N MET A 244 25.68 8.05 14.61
CA MET A 244 25.12 7.11 13.62
C MET A 244 25.98 7.03 12.35
N GLY A 245 27.30 7.00 12.50
CA GLY A 245 28.22 6.84 11.37
C GLY A 245 28.33 8.08 10.48
N ASN A 246 28.10 9.30 10.99
CA ASN A 246 28.27 10.55 10.23
C ASN A 246 29.58 11.25 10.64
N PRO A 247 30.68 11.10 9.87
CA PRO A 247 31.97 11.68 10.22
C PRO A 247 31.91 13.20 10.30
N SER A 248 31.27 13.87 9.33
CA SER A 248 31.18 15.33 9.29
C SER A 248 30.54 15.92 10.55
N LEU A 249 29.51 15.27 11.07
CA LEU A 249 28.89 15.65 12.33
C LEU A 249 29.84 15.43 13.50
N TYR A 250 30.50 14.28 13.59
CA TYR A 250 31.45 14.00 14.67
C TYR A 250 32.61 14.99 14.71
N PHE A 251 33.21 15.29 13.55
CA PHE A 251 34.28 16.29 13.43
C PHE A 251 33.80 17.70 13.81
N LYS A 252 32.58 18.10 13.44
CA LYS A 252 31.98 19.37 13.89
C LYS A 252 31.92 19.43 15.42
N LEU A 253 31.47 18.36 16.07
CA LEU A 253 31.37 18.33 17.54
C LEU A 253 32.74 18.35 18.23
N LEU A 254 33.75 17.67 17.67
CA LEU A 254 35.13 17.76 18.16
C LEU A 254 35.68 19.18 18.02
N ALA A 255 35.40 19.88 16.92
CA ALA A 255 35.80 21.28 16.73
C ALA A 255 35.11 22.20 17.76
N THR A 256 33.80 22.03 17.98
CA THR A 256 33.05 22.78 19.02
C THR A 256 33.65 22.55 20.41
N PHE A 257 34.08 21.32 20.72
CA PHE A 257 34.74 21.01 21.99
C PHE A 257 36.02 21.83 22.17
N VAL A 258 36.89 21.85 21.16
CA VAL A 258 38.16 22.59 21.19
C VAL A 258 37.94 24.09 21.37
N GLU A 259 36.91 24.65 20.73
CA GLU A 259 36.62 26.08 20.79
C GLU A 259 36.07 26.50 22.14
N LYS A 260 35.10 25.73 22.68
CA LYS A 260 34.31 26.15 23.84
C LYS A 260 34.84 25.61 25.18
N TYR A 261 35.44 24.42 25.19
CA TYR A 261 35.77 23.72 26.44
C TYR A 261 37.24 23.78 26.84
N ARG A 262 38.14 24.30 25.98
CA ARG A 262 39.58 24.41 26.28
C ARG A 262 39.87 25.16 27.60
N SER A 263 39.21 26.30 27.82
CA SER A 263 39.38 27.12 29.03
C SER A 263 38.41 26.76 30.15
N TYR A 264 37.50 25.82 29.91
CA TYR A 264 36.40 25.51 30.82
C TYR A 264 36.87 24.93 32.18
N PRO A 265 37.87 24.02 32.25
CA PRO A 265 38.42 23.57 33.53
C PRO A 265 39.13 24.67 34.33
N ALA A 266 39.77 25.63 33.66
CA ALA A 266 40.41 26.76 34.35
C ALA A 266 39.36 27.63 35.06
N LEU A 267 38.24 27.92 34.39
CA LEU A 267 37.09 28.61 35.00
C LEU A 267 36.51 27.81 36.17
N MET A 268 36.37 26.49 36.01
CA MET A 268 35.88 25.58 37.05
C MET A 268 36.77 25.63 38.30
N ARG A 269 38.08 25.72 38.13
CA ARG A 269 39.05 25.84 39.22
C ARG A 269 38.96 27.19 39.94
N GLU A 270 38.74 28.29 39.22
CA GLU A 270 38.51 29.60 39.83
C GLU A 270 37.21 29.64 40.64
N GLU A 271 36.14 29.01 40.17
CA GLU A 271 34.89 28.87 40.94
C GLU A 271 35.08 27.99 42.19
N PHE A 272 35.92 26.96 42.11
CA PHE A 272 36.25 26.12 43.26
C PHE A 272 36.98 26.91 44.37
N LYS A 273 37.89 27.83 44.01
CA LYS A 273 38.56 28.70 44.98
C LYS A 273 37.61 29.63 45.73
N LYS A 274 36.48 29.99 45.11
CA LYS A 274 35.43 30.82 45.72
C LYS A 274 34.54 30.04 46.70
N LEU A 275 34.80 28.74 46.92
CA LEU A 275 33.99 27.83 47.75
C LEU A 275 32.55 27.63 47.24
N SER A 276 32.31 27.89 45.95
CA SER A 276 31.02 27.70 45.30
C SER A 276 30.87 26.25 44.78
N PHE A 277 30.63 25.31 45.69
CA PHE A 277 30.63 23.88 45.34
C PHE A 277 29.47 23.47 44.42
N ASP A 278 28.31 24.12 44.52
CA ASP A 278 27.16 23.82 43.66
C ASP A 278 27.41 24.23 42.21
N GLY A 279 28.02 25.42 42.00
CA GLY A 279 28.43 25.89 40.68
C GLY A 279 29.47 24.95 40.05
N VAL A 280 30.49 24.58 40.81
CA VAL A 280 31.53 23.62 40.34
C VAL A 280 30.91 22.27 40.01
N ARG A 281 30.00 21.75 40.84
CA ARG A 281 29.33 20.47 40.59
C ARG A 281 28.55 20.49 39.28
N GLN A 282 27.86 21.58 38.97
CA GLN A 282 27.15 21.72 37.69
C GLN A 282 28.15 21.74 36.52
N MET A 283 29.25 22.48 36.64
CA MET A 283 30.28 22.52 35.60
C MET A 283 30.91 21.15 35.34
N VAL A 284 31.22 20.40 36.40
CA VAL A 284 31.72 19.02 36.31
C VAL A 284 30.70 18.12 35.61
N HIS A 285 29.41 18.26 35.94
CA HIS A 285 28.36 17.49 35.29
C HIS A 285 28.27 17.76 33.79
N THR A 286 28.35 19.03 33.38
CA THR A 286 28.37 19.43 31.97
C THR A 286 29.60 18.84 31.24
N LEU A 287 30.80 19.01 31.80
CA LEU A 287 32.03 18.49 31.17
C LEU A 287 32.02 16.96 31.08
N LYS A 288 31.48 16.26 32.09
CA LYS A 288 31.26 14.81 32.07
C LYS A 288 30.35 14.41 30.91
N GLY A 289 29.23 15.10 30.73
CA GLY A 289 28.26 14.81 29.66
C GLY A 289 28.87 14.99 28.28
N VAL A 290 29.56 16.12 28.07
CA VAL A 290 30.22 16.45 26.80
C VAL A 290 31.32 15.45 26.47
N SER A 291 32.23 15.18 27.40
CA SER A 291 33.33 14.21 27.22
C SER A 291 32.79 12.78 26.99
N SER A 292 31.74 12.38 27.71
CA SER A 292 31.10 11.09 27.51
C SER A 292 30.51 10.98 26.11
N ASN A 293 29.73 11.96 25.65
CA ASN A 293 29.11 11.95 24.32
C ASN A 293 30.16 11.91 23.19
N LEU A 294 31.31 12.57 23.38
CA LEU A 294 32.43 12.58 22.42
C LEU A 294 33.38 11.39 22.53
N ALA A 295 33.09 10.43 23.41
CA ALA A 295 33.92 9.25 23.66
C ALA A 295 35.33 9.55 24.21
N MET A 296 35.48 10.66 24.94
CA MET A 296 36.70 11.03 25.67
C MET A 296 36.71 10.32 27.02
N ARG A 297 37.03 9.03 27.01
CA ARG A 297 36.88 8.09 28.13
C ARG A 297 37.65 8.56 29.38
N THR A 298 38.91 8.95 29.20
CA THR A 298 39.79 9.36 30.32
C THR A 298 39.30 10.63 30.99
N LEU A 299 38.94 11.65 30.20
CA LEU A 299 38.39 12.90 30.71
C LEU A 299 37.06 12.68 31.44
N SER A 300 36.16 11.87 30.86
CA SER A 300 34.86 11.56 31.48
C SER A 300 35.03 10.83 32.81
N ALA A 301 35.96 9.87 32.89
CA ALA A 301 36.27 9.16 34.12
C ALA A 301 36.80 10.10 35.23
N LYS A 302 37.69 11.03 34.89
CA LYS A 302 38.19 12.06 35.83
C LYS A 302 37.04 12.95 36.33
N CYS A 303 36.10 13.35 35.46
CA CYS A 303 34.92 14.11 35.89
C CYS A 303 34.02 13.31 36.87
N VAL A 304 33.85 11.99 36.67
CA VAL A 304 33.10 11.12 37.60
C VAL A 304 33.78 11.06 38.98
N GLN A 305 35.12 10.97 38.99
CA GLN A 305 35.90 10.98 40.23
C GLN A 305 35.75 12.33 40.95
N LEU A 306 35.88 13.45 40.23
CA LEU A 306 35.73 14.78 40.81
C LEU A 306 34.32 15.00 41.36
N GLU A 307 33.27 14.59 40.64
CA GLU A 307 31.88 14.68 41.12
C GLU A 307 31.69 13.92 42.44
N SER A 308 32.33 12.75 42.56
CA SER A 308 32.29 11.92 43.77
C SER A 308 33.07 12.55 44.94
N SER A 309 34.21 13.17 44.66
CA SER A 309 35.08 13.75 45.70
C SER A 309 34.54 15.09 46.22
N ILE A 310 33.82 15.85 45.39
CA ILE A 310 33.00 17.00 45.82
C ILE A 310 31.92 16.54 46.80
N LYS A 311 31.17 15.47 46.50
CA LYS A 311 30.14 14.92 47.40
C LYS A 311 30.70 14.47 48.75
N ARG A 312 31.90 13.88 48.75
CA ARG A 312 32.59 13.42 49.97
C ARG A 312 33.38 14.52 50.70
N LYS A 313 33.37 15.76 50.21
CA LYS A 313 34.08 16.92 50.77
C LYS A 313 35.60 16.71 50.93
N LYS A 314 36.21 15.90 50.08
CA LYS A 314 37.67 15.63 50.10
C LYS A 314 38.44 16.71 49.34
N MET A 315 38.68 17.86 49.98
CA MET A 315 39.17 19.07 49.30
C MET A 315 40.54 18.91 48.61
N SER A 316 41.46 18.17 49.22
CA SER A 316 42.78 17.89 48.63
C SER A 316 42.67 17.06 47.34
N GLU A 317 41.80 16.06 47.34
CA GLU A 317 41.52 15.20 46.18
C GLU A 317 40.85 16.01 45.06
N CYS A 318 39.88 16.88 45.39
CA CYS A 318 39.25 17.77 44.42
C CYS A 318 40.24 18.70 43.73
N ASN A 319 41.17 19.31 44.49
CA ASN A 319 42.19 20.20 43.92
C ASN A 319 43.12 19.47 42.95
N THR A 320 43.50 18.23 43.28
CA THR A 320 44.33 17.38 42.42
C THR A 320 43.57 17.03 41.13
N LEU A 321 42.34 16.55 41.25
CA LEU A 321 41.52 16.18 40.09
C LEU A 321 41.18 17.38 39.19
N LEU A 322 41.00 18.59 39.75
CA LEU A 322 40.79 19.80 38.96
C LEU A 322 42.00 20.14 38.08
N LEU A 323 43.21 19.99 38.61
CA LEU A 323 44.46 20.14 37.86
C LEU A 323 44.58 19.06 36.78
N ASP A 324 44.28 17.81 37.12
CA ASP A 324 44.36 16.70 36.19
C ASP A 324 43.36 16.82 35.03
N ILE A 325 42.15 17.31 35.31
CA ILE A 325 41.12 17.56 34.29
C ILE A 325 41.53 18.73 33.40
N GLN A 326 42.12 19.78 33.98
CA GLN A 326 42.62 20.92 33.21
C GLN A 326 43.71 20.48 32.23
N HIS A 327 44.73 19.79 32.72
CA HIS A 327 45.84 19.31 31.89
C HIS A 327 45.37 18.32 30.81
N GLU A 328 44.47 17.39 31.17
CA GLU A 328 43.88 16.44 30.21
C GLU A 328 43.12 17.17 29.10
N THR A 329 42.31 18.17 29.45
CA THR A 329 41.50 18.93 28.48
C THR A 329 42.41 19.72 27.55
N GLU A 330 43.48 20.33 28.06
CA GLU A 330 44.48 21.04 27.26
C GLU A 330 45.17 20.08 26.27
N ASN A 331 45.64 18.92 26.74
CA ASN A 331 46.27 17.89 25.90
C ASN A 331 45.33 17.38 24.79
N ILE A 332 44.08 17.07 25.13
CA ILE A 332 43.05 16.67 24.16
C ILE A 332 42.80 17.78 23.15
N CYS A 333 42.67 19.03 23.59
CA CYS A 333 42.42 20.15 22.70
C CYS A 333 43.60 20.42 21.75
N ASP A 334 44.84 20.28 22.21
CA ASP A 334 46.02 20.47 21.38
C ASP A 334 46.17 19.36 20.34
N PHE A 335 45.94 18.11 20.73
CA PHE A 335 45.86 16.98 19.80
C PHE A 335 44.77 17.20 18.75
N LEU A 336 43.54 17.52 19.18
CA LEU A 336 42.40 17.70 18.28
C LEU A 336 42.61 18.85 17.30
N ARG A 337 43.27 19.95 17.70
CA ARG A 337 43.61 21.03 16.74
C ARG A 337 44.51 20.52 15.63
N GLN A 338 45.60 19.85 15.98
CA GLN A 338 46.55 19.30 15.00
C GLN A 338 45.90 18.24 14.10
N TYR A 339 44.98 17.45 14.66
CA TYR A 339 44.24 16.43 13.93
C TYR A 339 43.20 17.05 12.97
N LEU A 340 42.40 18.01 13.43
CA LEU A 340 41.37 18.67 12.62
C LEU A 340 41.97 19.53 11.50
N ASP A 341 43.10 20.19 11.74
CA ASP A 341 43.80 20.96 10.70
C ASP A 341 44.37 20.04 9.62
N ARG A 342 44.92 18.89 9.99
CA ARG A 342 45.33 17.86 9.01
C ARG A 342 44.13 17.33 8.22
N TYR A 343 43.03 16.97 8.90
CA TYR A 343 41.82 16.49 8.23
C TYR A 343 41.23 17.50 7.23
N LYS A 344 41.16 18.78 7.58
CA LYS A 344 40.69 19.85 6.67
C LYS A 344 41.55 19.93 5.39
N ASN A 345 42.86 19.74 5.52
CA ASN A 345 43.78 19.79 4.38
C ASN A 345 43.72 18.53 3.51
N THR A 346 43.32 17.38 4.07
CA THR A 346 43.16 16.11 3.32
C THR A 346 41.80 15.99 2.62
N VAL A 347 40.76 16.68 3.11
CA VAL A 347 39.34 16.47 2.70
C VAL A 347 38.77 17.59 1.81
N SER A 348 39.60 18.46 1.23
CA SER A 348 39.17 19.50 0.27
C SER A 348 38.49 19.02 -1.04
N ASN A 349 38.12 17.74 -1.19
CA ASN A 349 37.58 17.17 -2.44
C ASN A 349 36.36 16.24 -2.32
N ILE A 350 35.57 16.29 -1.25
CA ILE A 350 34.35 15.47 -1.13
C ILE A 350 33.07 16.31 -1.33
N PRO A 351 32.17 15.94 -2.27
CA PRO A 351 30.92 16.67 -2.51
C PRO A 351 30.01 16.63 -1.28
N THR A 352 29.49 17.80 -0.93
CA THR A 352 28.51 18.02 0.13
C THR A 352 27.28 17.13 -0.05
N ILE A 353 27.05 16.20 0.88
CA ILE A 353 25.82 15.39 0.93
C ILE A 353 24.63 16.36 1.06
N LYS A 354 23.75 16.36 0.05
CA LYS A 354 22.51 17.13 0.05
C LYS A 354 21.63 16.73 1.24
N LYS A 355 21.01 17.72 1.88
CA LYS A 355 19.93 17.57 2.87
C LYS A 355 18.93 16.54 2.36
N GLN A 356 18.82 15.41 3.04
CA GLN A 356 17.84 14.37 2.73
C GLN A 356 16.48 14.87 3.24
N GLU A 357 15.56 15.13 2.33
CA GLU A 357 14.15 15.41 2.64
C GLU A 357 13.51 14.12 3.17
N TYR A 358 12.98 14.18 4.39
CA TYR A 358 12.37 13.03 5.06
C TYR A 358 10.85 13.05 4.82
N SER A 359 10.32 11.86 4.53
CA SER A 359 8.91 11.55 4.29
C SER A 359 8.00 11.95 5.46
N ASP A 360 6.92 12.66 5.13
CA ASP A 360 5.84 13.08 6.01
C ASP A 360 5.04 11.88 6.57
N SER A 361 5.40 11.41 7.77
CA SER A 361 4.56 10.49 8.56
C SER A 361 4.88 10.54 10.06
N GLU A 362 5.70 11.48 10.53
CA GLU A 362 6.10 11.53 11.95
C GLU A 362 5.23 12.49 12.75
N ASN A 363 4.72 12.00 13.87
CA ASN A 363 3.89 12.77 14.79
C ASN A 363 4.77 13.74 15.62
N LYS A 364 4.42 15.03 15.62
CA LYS A 364 5.10 16.11 16.39
C LYS A 364 5.35 15.72 17.85
N ASN A 365 4.41 15.03 18.48
CA ASN A 365 4.51 14.64 19.89
C ASN A 365 5.58 13.55 20.12
N THR A 366 5.73 12.62 19.19
CA THR A 366 6.77 11.58 19.25
C THR A 366 8.16 12.21 19.09
N LEU A 367 8.32 13.13 18.13
CA LEU A 367 9.56 13.87 17.92
C LEU A 367 9.96 14.72 19.15
N LEU A 368 8.99 15.32 19.84
CA LEU A 368 9.22 16.06 21.09
C LEU A 368 9.66 15.14 22.23
N ALA A 369 9.04 13.96 22.36
CA ALA A 369 9.42 12.98 23.36
C ALA A 369 10.84 12.44 23.12
N ASP A 370 11.16 12.09 21.88
CA ASP A 370 12.47 11.59 21.46
C ASP A 370 13.58 12.64 21.65
N LEU A 371 13.26 13.91 21.38
CA LEU A 371 14.16 15.04 21.64
C LEU A 371 14.38 15.23 23.15
N ALA A 372 13.33 15.18 23.96
CA ALA A 372 13.44 15.30 25.42
C ALA A 372 14.29 14.17 26.01
N ASP A 373 14.11 12.94 25.54
CA ASP A 373 14.93 11.78 25.93
C ASP A 373 16.40 11.97 25.53
N SER A 374 16.64 12.41 24.29
CA SER A 374 18.00 12.63 23.78
C SER A 374 18.71 13.77 24.52
N LEU A 375 18.00 14.83 24.89
CA LEU A 375 18.54 15.91 25.72
C LEU A 375 18.84 15.42 27.14
N THR A 376 18.02 14.53 27.70
CA THR A 376 18.24 13.96 29.03
C THR A 376 19.49 13.08 29.07
N HIS A 377 19.78 12.38 27.98
CA HIS A 377 20.94 11.50 27.85
C HIS A 377 22.16 12.17 27.18
N ASN A 378 22.15 13.51 26.98
CA ASN A 378 23.21 14.26 26.30
C ASN A 378 23.60 13.68 24.93
N SER A 379 22.61 13.16 24.20
CA SER A 379 22.78 12.39 22.98
C SER A 379 22.89 13.29 21.75
N SER A 380 23.89 13.05 20.91
CA SER A 380 24.03 13.75 19.61
C SER A 380 22.87 13.51 18.63
N LYS A 381 21.98 12.53 18.91
CA LYS A 381 20.71 12.33 18.18
C LYS A 381 19.82 13.57 18.20
N ALA A 382 19.92 14.40 19.25
CA ALA A 382 19.17 15.63 19.41
C ALA A 382 19.36 16.62 18.24
N ILE A 383 20.54 16.62 17.59
CA ILE A 383 20.85 17.51 16.44
C ILE A 383 19.98 17.20 15.23
N ARG A 384 19.76 15.90 14.95
CA ARG A 384 18.86 15.47 13.86
C ARG A 384 17.41 15.67 14.25
N GLN A 385 17.03 15.28 15.46
CA GLN A 385 15.64 15.38 15.93
C GLN A 385 15.15 16.83 15.92
N ILE A 386 15.97 17.79 16.34
CA ILE A 386 15.55 19.20 16.33
C ILE A 386 15.41 19.75 14.90
N SER A 387 16.28 19.32 13.98
CA SER A 387 16.18 19.70 12.56
C SER A 387 14.89 19.18 11.92
N ARG A 388 14.46 17.97 12.28
CA ARG A 388 13.18 17.38 11.84
C ARG A 388 12.00 18.04 12.51
N LEU A 389 12.11 18.38 13.79
CA LEU A 389 11.04 19.04 14.52
C LEU A 389 10.74 20.44 13.94
N GLN A 390 11.75 21.18 13.47
CA GLN A 390 11.59 22.51 12.89
C GLN A 390 10.58 22.60 11.73
N SER A 391 10.39 21.54 10.93
CA SER A 391 9.38 21.53 9.85
C SER A 391 7.94 21.46 10.36
N HIS A 392 7.73 21.01 11.60
CA HIS A 392 6.41 20.81 12.22
C HIS A 392 6.07 21.87 13.29
N LEU A 393 6.91 22.91 13.45
CA LEU A 393 6.70 23.98 14.43
C LEU A 393 5.97 25.19 13.85
N GLU A 394 5.03 25.71 14.63
CA GLU A 394 4.33 26.97 14.37
C GLU A 394 5.28 28.17 14.50
N GLN A 395 4.91 29.33 13.93
CA GLN A 395 5.78 30.52 13.90
C GLN A 395 6.22 30.97 15.30
N GLU A 396 5.35 30.88 16.30
CA GLU A 396 5.63 31.31 17.67
C GLU A 396 6.67 30.40 18.36
N ASP A 397 6.62 29.10 18.09
CA ASP A 397 7.53 28.10 18.65
C ASP A 397 8.93 28.14 18.02
N ARG A 398 9.03 28.55 16.74
CA ARG A 398 10.29 28.52 15.99
C ARG A 398 11.41 29.31 16.65
N ILE A 399 11.09 30.41 17.34
CA ILE A 399 12.09 31.24 18.03
C ILE A 399 12.71 30.48 19.21
N VAL A 400 11.89 29.81 20.01
CA VAL A 400 12.35 29.05 21.17
C VAL A 400 13.15 27.83 20.72
N PHE A 401 12.67 27.10 19.71
CA PHE A 401 13.38 25.94 19.16
C PHE A 401 14.65 26.31 18.40
N ALA A 402 14.75 27.50 17.80
CA ALA A 402 16.02 27.99 17.28
C ALA A 402 17.06 28.20 18.40
N ARG A 403 16.63 28.70 19.58
CA ARG A 403 17.50 28.81 20.75
C ARG A 403 17.91 27.45 21.29
N ILE A 404 16.99 26.48 21.36
CA ILE A 404 17.29 25.10 21.76
C ILE A 404 18.30 24.48 20.77
N ALA A 405 18.07 24.62 19.46
CA ALA A 405 18.98 24.10 18.42
C ALA A 405 20.38 24.67 18.58
N LYS A 406 20.49 25.97 18.84
CA LYS A 406 21.78 26.61 19.14
C LYS A 406 22.46 25.99 20.36
N GLN A 407 21.74 25.75 21.45
CA GLN A 407 22.34 25.11 22.63
C GLN A 407 22.80 23.67 22.34
N ILE A 408 22.06 22.91 21.53
CA ILE A 408 22.45 21.55 21.11
C ILE A 408 23.71 21.60 20.24
N ASP A 409 23.76 22.51 19.26
CA ASP A 409 24.94 22.72 18.41
C ASP A 409 26.18 23.13 19.23
N ASP A 410 25.97 23.90 20.31
CA ASP A 410 27.00 24.33 21.25
C ASP A 410 27.33 23.26 22.32
N LEU A 411 26.82 22.02 22.19
CA LEU A 411 26.99 20.90 23.14
C LEU A 411 26.47 21.18 24.57
N ASP A 412 25.60 22.16 24.74
CA ASP A 412 24.98 22.54 26.02
C ASP A 412 23.58 21.93 26.16
N PHE A 413 23.54 20.61 26.22
CA PHE A 413 22.31 19.82 26.31
C PHE A 413 21.48 20.15 27.56
N GLU A 414 22.13 20.57 28.64
CA GLU A 414 21.46 20.98 29.88
C GLU A 414 20.67 22.29 29.70
N LYS A 415 21.27 23.31 29.08
CA LYS A 415 20.53 24.53 28.74
C LYS A 415 19.46 24.25 27.70
N ALA A 416 19.74 23.41 26.71
CA ALA A 416 18.73 22.98 25.73
C ALA A 416 17.52 22.32 26.42
N ARG A 417 17.76 21.41 27.37
CA ARG A 417 16.72 20.75 28.17
C ARG A 417 15.93 21.74 29.01
N THR A 418 16.61 22.68 29.67
CA THR A 418 15.97 23.70 30.50
C THR A 418 15.02 24.57 29.67
N LEU A 419 15.45 24.99 28.48
CA LEU A 419 14.61 25.74 27.54
C LEU A 419 13.42 24.92 27.05
N LEU A 420 13.61 23.62 26.77
CA LEU A 420 12.51 22.73 26.37
C LEU A 420 11.47 22.55 27.48
N ILE A 421 11.90 22.39 28.73
CA ILE A 421 11.00 22.29 29.89
C ILE A 421 10.24 23.61 30.12
N GLN A 422 10.92 24.75 30.00
CA GLN A 422 10.29 26.07 30.10
C GLN A 422 9.19 26.25 29.05
N TRP A 423 9.45 25.83 27.81
CA TRP A 423 8.47 25.82 26.73
C TRP A 423 7.31 24.87 27.01
N GLN A 424 7.56 23.63 27.45
CA GLN A 424 6.47 22.69 27.80
C GLN A 424 5.57 23.23 28.92
N ASN A 425 6.15 23.95 29.89
CA ASN A 425 5.41 24.52 31.01
C ASN A 425 4.59 25.77 30.61
N SER A 426 4.92 26.47 29.52
CA SER A 426 4.12 27.62 29.07
C SER A 426 2.77 27.23 28.47
N PHE A 427 2.57 25.97 28.08
CA PHE A 427 1.28 25.44 27.60
C PHE A 427 0.41 24.79 28.69
N ARG A 428 0.94 24.65 29.93
CA ARG A 428 0.21 24.09 31.08
C ARG A 428 -0.41 25.15 32.00
N LYS A 429 -0.29 26.43 31.66
CA LYS A 429 -1.00 27.55 32.28
C LYS A 429 -2.07 28.04 31.32
#